data_AF-A0A349EUQ1-F1
#
_entry.id   AF-A0A349EUQ1-F1
#
_cell.length_a   1.000
_cell.length_b   1.000
_cell.length_c   1.000
_cell.angle_alpha   90.00
_cell.angle_beta   90.00
_cell.angle_gamma   90.00
#
_symmetry.space_group_name_H-M   'P 1'
#
loop_
_entity.id
_entity.type
_entity.pdbx_description
1 polymer ?
#
loop_
_entity_poly.entity_id
_entity_poly.type
_entity_poly.pdbx_seq_one_letter_code
_entity_poly.pdbx_strand_id
1 'polypeptide(L)'
;MQVKKNKHVRTLLSRISGGGLLFLSNISLISIGFSAWSIGETASAEAQIKVGAADVIDLQNIFQIQTPEIFQYSPYGIVQDETFVSNGNIFFPLIINTSDEGFSRLLSSDNTLSFDFEIVNTGTFGIFNDGYLEKSEDGTYNAFYSFDKEGFSSNFTSSVKCNISNQTATTRFAIGNTDGLFESGRIYFKIRLGFSFSDYERNVYPKLSASGLSLSINVKAVAA
;
A
#
# COMPACT_ATOMS: atom_id res chain seq x y z
N MET A 1 -48.68 -28.67 71.38
CA MET A 1 -49.57 -29.41 70.45
C MET A 1 -48.78 -29.69 69.17
N GLN A 2 -48.98 -30.83 68.48
CA GLN A 2 -48.05 -31.33 67.45
C GLN A 2 -48.77 -32.15 66.34
N VAL A 3 -48.83 -31.62 65.11
CA VAL A 3 -49.21 -32.28 63.82
C VAL A 3 -48.52 -31.41 62.72
N LYS A 4 -47.69 -31.87 61.75
CA LYS A 4 -47.85 -32.82 60.62
C LYS A 4 -49.06 -32.43 59.72
N LYS A 5 -49.11 -32.49 58.37
CA LYS A 5 -48.25 -32.94 57.22
C LYS A 5 -48.81 -32.20 55.93
N ASN A 6 -48.46 -32.32 54.63
CA ASN A 6 -47.53 -33.12 53.79
C ASN A 6 -47.20 -32.45 52.41
N LYS A 7 -46.03 -31.80 52.26
CA LYS A 7 -45.02 -32.03 51.17
C LYS A 7 -45.46 -32.37 49.72
N HIS A 8 -45.10 -31.50 48.76
CA HIS A 8 -44.79 -31.75 47.32
C HIS A 8 -43.65 -30.76 46.94
N VAL A 9 -42.54 -31.01 46.21
CA VAL A 9 -42.17 -31.96 45.11
C VAL A 9 -42.85 -31.57 43.78
N ARG A 10 -42.18 -31.15 42.69
CA ARG A 10 -40.75 -31.20 42.23
C ARG A 10 -40.21 -29.76 41.96
N THR A 11 -39.17 -29.37 41.18
CA THR A 11 -38.32 -30.00 40.14
C THR A 11 -36.79 -29.76 40.32
N LEU A 12 -36.11 -28.99 39.43
CA LEU A 12 -34.64 -28.92 39.20
C LEU A 12 -34.27 -27.82 38.15
N LEU A 13 -32.96 -27.56 37.94
CA LEU A 13 -32.29 -26.78 36.86
C LEU A 13 -32.38 -25.23 36.96
N SER A 14 -31.34 -24.37 36.98
CA SER A 14 -29.89 -24.33 36.61
C SER A 14 -29.59 -23.50 35.34
N ARG A 15 -28.35 -22.97 35.24
CA ARG A 15 -27.82 -21.95 34.29
C ARG A 15 -28.18 -20.52 34.74
N ILE A 16 -27.24 -19.63 35.05
CA ILE A 16 -26.05 -19.15 34.30
C ILE A 16 -26.46 -18.41 33.03
N SER A 17 -26.76 -17.11 33.19
CA SER A 17 -27.04 -16.17 32.08
C SER A 17 -26.79 -14.69 32.43
N GLY A 18 -26.20 -14.37 33.60
CA GLY A 18 -25.93 -12.98 34.02
C GLY A 18 -24.69 -12.33 33.42
N GLY A 19 -23.72 -13.11 32.95
CA GLY A 19 -22.44 -12.59 32.43
C GLY A 19 -22.49 -12.09 30.97
N GLY A 20 -23.51 -12.46 30.19
CA GLY A 20 -23.54 -12.18 28.76
C GLY A 20 -23.74 -10.70 28.42
N LEU A 21 -24.69 -10.03 29.09
CA LEU A 21 -25.07 -8.64 28.73
C LEU A 21 -24.01 -7.59 29.11
N LEU A 22 -23.21 -7.83 30.16
CA LEU A 22 -22.16 -6.90 30.58
C LEU A 22 -20.83 -7.10 29.81
N PHE A 23 -20.70 -8.21 29.07
CA PHE A 23 -19.50 -8.45 28.25
C PHE A 23 -19.60 -7.75 26.89
N LEU A 24 -20.78 -7.74 26.25
CA LEU A 24 -20.97 -7.06 24.96
C LEU A 24 -20.74 -5.54 25.06
N SER A 25 -21.11 -4.91 26.18
CA SER A 25 -20.92 -3.47 26.41
C SER A 25 -19.46 -3.03 26.63
N ASN A 26 -18.50 -3.97 26.64
CA ASN A 26 -17.06 -3.67 26.74
C ASN A 26 -16.30 -3.89 25.42
N ILE A 27 -16.92 -4.54 24.41
CA ILE A 27 -16.27 -4.78 23.11
C ILE A 27 -16.33 -3.53 22.21
N SER A 28 -17.33 -2.66 22.40
CA SER A 28 -17.56 -1.45 21.60
C SER A 28 -16.61 -0.27 21.90
N LEU A 29 -15.46 -0.49 22.54
CA LEU A 29 -14.56 0.58 23.00
C LEU A 29 -13.06 0.38 22.71
N ILE A 30 -12.65 -0.69 22.00
CA ILE A 30 -11.29 -0.78 21.44
C ILE A 30 -11.26 -0.06 20.08
N SER A 31 -11.48 1.27 20.12
CA SER A 31 -11.33 2.16 18.98
C SER A 31 -9.85 2.52 18.79
N ILE A 32 -9.04 1.54 18.39
CA ILE A 32 -7.61 1.71 18.10
C ILE A 32 -7.41 1.51 16.59
N GLY A 33 -7.79 2.54 15.82
CA GLY A 33 -7.79 2.53 14.36
C GLY A 33 -7.11 3.75 13.71
N PHE A 34 -6.35 4.53 14.49
CA PHE A 34 -5.63 5.71 14.00
C PHE A 34 -4.15 5.64 14.38
N SER A 35 -3.36 4.94 13.55
CA SER A 35 -1.95 5.29 13.42
C SER A 35 -1.90 6.70 12.84
N ALA A 36 -1.50 7.69 13.64
CA ALA A 36 -1.28 9.05 13.14
C ALA A 36 0.02 9.06 12.31
N TRP A 37 -0.12 9.01 10.97
CA TRP A 37 1.02 9.11 10.08
C TRP A 37 1.53 10.55 10.05
N SER A 38 2.48 10.84 10.95
CA SER A 38 3.27 12.06 10.88
C SER A 38 4.16 12.00 9.65
N ILE A 39 3.67 12.54 8.53
CA ILE A 39 4.54 13.05 7.47
C ILE A 39 5.29 14.23 8.10
N GLY A 40 6.41 13.93 8.75
CA GLY A 40 7.32 14.96 9.23
C GLY A 40 7.88 15.66 8.00
N GLU A 41 7.76 17.00 7.95
CA GLU A 41 8.34 17.86 6.92
C GLU A 41 9.87 17.81 6.96
N THR A 42 10.42 16.66 6.55
CA THR A 42 11.84 16.45 6.34
C THR A 42 12.15 17.13 5.01
N ALA A 43 12.43 18.43 5.06
CA ALA A 43 12.64 19.29 3.90
C ALA A 43 13.83 18.80 3.07
N SER A 44 13.54 17.85 2.18
CA SER A 44 14.47 17.15 1.29
C SER A 44 13.77 16.84 -0.02
N ALA A 45 13.23 17.90 -0.64
CA ALA A 45 12.97 17.93 -2.08
C ALA A 45 14.30 17.98 -2.86
N GLU A 46 15.32 17.20 -2.44
CA GLU A 46 16.61 17.09 -3.10
C GLU A 46 16.51 16.18 -4.33
N ALA A 47 15.78 16.66 -5.33
CA ALA A 47 16.07 16.34 -6.71
C ALA A 47 17.47 16.88 -7.03
N GLN A 48 18.51 16.11 -6.67
CA GLN A 48 19.91 16.54 -6.73
C GLN A 48 20.42 16.48 -8.19
N ILE A 49 19.87 17.35 -9.03
CA ILE A 49 20.14 17.43 -10.47
C ILE A 49 21.60 17.81 -10.68
N LYS A 50 22.35 16.89 -11.29
CA LYS A 50 23.77 17.08 -11.62
C LYS A 50 24.08 16.77 -13.09
N VAL A 51 23.26 17.35 -13.97
CA VAL A 51 23.48 17.42 -15.44
C VAL A 51 23.40 18.89 -15.85
N GLY A 52 24.29 19.32 -16.75
CA GLY A 52 24.50 20.75 -17.03
C GLY A 52 23.58 21.33 -18.12
N ALA A 53 22.98 22.48 -17.80
CA ALA A 53 22.70 23.59 -18.72
C ALA A 53 21.96 23.29 -20.06
N ALA A 54 20.71 22.81 -19.97
CA ALA A 54 19.62 23.27 -20.84
C ALA A 54 18.27 22.96 -20.18
N ASP A 55 17.49 24.00 -19.87
CA ASP A 55 16.07 23.96 -19.43
C ASP A 55 15.70 22.86 -18.41
N VAL A 56 15.81 23.18 -17.11
CA VAL A 56 15.42 22.28 -16.02
C VAL A 56 13.94 21.91 -16.12
N ILE A 57 13.63 20.61 -16.23
CA ILE A 57 12.27 20.09 -16.10
C ILE A 57 11.98 19.88 -14.62
N ASP A 58 10.93 20.51 -14.10
CA ASP A 58 10.46 20.24 -12.75
C ASP A 58 9.58 18.99 -12.74
N LEU A 59 10.19 17.87 -12.38
CA LEU A 59 9.51 16.57 -12.29
C LEU A 59 8.38 16.55 -11.23
N GLN A 60 8.28 17.51 -10.30
CA GLN A 60 7.22 17.53 -9.29
C GLN A 60 5.88 18.00 -9.85
N ASN A 61 5.89 18.92 -10.83
CA ASN A 61 4.66 19.36 -11.52
C ASN A 61 4.09 18.26 -12.41
N ILE A 62 4.97 17.39 -12.94
CA ILE A 62 4.64 16.25 -13.78
C ILE A 62 4.23 15.02 -12.95
N PHE A 63 5.07 14.59 -11.99
CA PHE A 63 4.90 13.36 -11.22
C PHE A 63 4.45 13.66 -9.77
N GLN A 64 3.14 13.77 -9.59
CA GLN A 64 2.51 14.13 -8.32
C GLN A 64 2.23 12.86 -7.50
N ILE A 65 3.21 12.44 -6.68
CA ILE A 65 3.09 11.29 -5.77
C ILE A 65 1.94 11.54 -4.78
N GLN A 66 1.07 10.55 -4.60
CA GLN A 66 -0.07 10.59 -3.68
C GLN A 66 0.21 9.76 -2.42
N THR A 67 -0.57 9.98 -1.35
CA THR A 67 -0.49 9.20 -0.11
C THR A 67 -0.69 7.70 -0.39
N PRO A 68 0.23 6.81 0.04
CA PRO A 68 0.07 5.37 -0.14
C PRO A 68 -1.15 4.80 0.61
N GLU A 69 -1.83 3.86 -0.04
CA GLU A 69 -2.90 3.09 0.58
C GLU A 69 -2.32 1.78 1.12
N ILE A 70 -2.27 1.65 2.45
CA ILE A 70 -1.86 0.40 3.12
C ILE A 70 -3.07 -0.48 3.45
N PHE A 71 -2.83 -1.79 3.53
CA PHE A 71 -3.81 -2.73 4.06
C PHE A 71 -4.16 -2.43 5.53
N GLN A 72 -5.40 -2.68 5.93
CA GLN A 72 -5.82 -2.62 7.34
C GLN A 72 -5.33 -3.87 8.08
N TYR A 73 -5.01 -3.76 9.37
CA TYR A 73 -4.47 -4.88 10.13
C TYR A 73 -4.84 -4.87 11.61
N SER A 74 -4.77 -6.05 12.23
CA SER A 74 -5.13 -6.33 13.63
C SER A 74 -4.15 -7.37 14.20
N PRO A 75 -4.22 -7.76 15.49
CA PRO A 75 -3.39 -8.85 16.03
C PRO A 75 -3.49 -10.17 15.25
N TYR A 76 -4.68 -10.48 14.74
CA TYR A 76 -5.02 -11.79 14.15
C TYR A 76 -4.69 -11.92 12.66
N GLY A 77 -4.30 -10.82 12.01
CA GLY A 77 -4.03 -10.80 10.57
C GLY A 77 -4.35 -9.46 9.92
N ILE A 78 -4.23 -9.46 8.60
CA ILE A 78 -4.65 -8.36 7.74
C ILE A 78 -6.17 -8.45 7.57
N VAL A 79 -6.85 -7.30 7.63
CA VAL A 79 -8.30 -7.21 7.55
C VAL A 79 -8.69 -6.89 6.11
N GLN A 80 -9.39 -7.82 5.46
CA GLN A 80 -9.93 -7.66 4.11
C GLN A 80 -11.34 -8.26 4.06
N ASP A 81 -12.31 -7.50 3.54
CA ASP A 81 -13.68 -7.95 3.29
C ASP A 81 -14.34 -8.62 4.53
N GLU A 82 -14.16 -7.97 5.70
CA GLU A 82 -14.55 -8.45 7.05
C GLU A 82 -13.88 -9.76 7.53
N THR A 83 -12.92 -10.29 6.77
CA THR A 83 -12.15 -11.50 7.10
C THR A 83 -10.70 -11.21 7.48
N PHE A 84 -10.03 -12.19 8.11
CA PHE A 84 -8.60 -12.17 8.36
C PHE A 84 -7.85 -12.96 7.29
N VAL A 85 -6.89 -12.30 6.65
CA VAL A 85 -6.02 -12.88 5.61
C VAL A 85 -4.54 -12.76 5.98
N SER A 86 -3.72 -13.66 5.44
CA SER A 86 -2.26 -13.64 5.57
C SER A 86 -1.57 -12.69 4.60
N ASN A 87 -2.28 -12.23 3.57
CA ASN A 87 -1.71 -11.44 2.47
C ASN A 87 -2.31 -10.04 2.47
N GLY A 88 -1.55 -9.07 1.98
CA GLY A 88 -1.99 -7.69 1.87
C GLY A 88 -1.24 -6.94 0.80
N ASN A 89 -1.83 -5.85 0.33
CA ASN A 89 -1.26 -5.00 -0.71
C ASN A 89 -0.98 -3.61 -0.14
N ILE A 90 0.17 -3.04 -0.52
CA ILE A 90 0.39 -1.60 -0.39
C ILE A 90 0.31 -1.02 -1.80
N PHE A 91 -0.52 0.00 -1.96
CA PHE A 91 -0.64 0.73 -3.21
C PHE A 91 0.03 2.11 -3.11
N PHE A 92 0.71 2.50 -4.17
CA PHE A 92 1.40 3.76 -4.33
C PHE A 92 0.75 4.50 -5.51
N PRO A 93 -0.16 5.44 -5.24
CA PRO A 93 -0.79 6.23 -6.29
C PRO A 93 0.10 7.42 -6.69
N LEU A 94 -0.01 7.79 -7.97
CA LEU A 94 0.79 8.79 -8.65
C LEU A 94 -0.11 9.44 -9.71
N ILE A 95 -0.14 10.76 -9.78
CA ILE A 95 -0.77 11.47 -10.90
C ILE A 95 0.34 11.92 -11.84
N ILE A 96 0.20 11.60 -13.13
CA ILE A 96 1.09 12.08 -14.20
C ILE A 96 0.37 13.21 -14.93
N ASN A 97 0.84 14.44 -14.79
CA ASN A 97 0.29 15.60 -15.48
C ASN A 97 0.86 15.68 -16.90
N THR A 98 0.04 15.33 -17.90
CA THR A 98 0.41 15.34 -19.33
C THR A 98 0.14 16.69 -20.00
N SER A 99 -0.57 17.60 -19.33
CA SER A 99 -0.77 18.99 -19.75
C SER A 99 0.38 19.93 -19.39
N ASP A 100 1.42 19.43 -18.71
CA ASP A 100 2.64 20.20 -18.41
C ASP A 100 3.51 20.40 -19.67
N GLU A 101 4.00 21.62 -19.90
CA GLU A 101 4.85 21.94 -21.05
C GLU A 101 6.12 21.06 -21.08
N GLY A 102 6.65 20.71 -19.91
CA GLY A 102 7.81 19.83 -19.74
C GLY A 102 7.53 18.35 -19.97
N PHE A 103 6.26 17.89 -19.95
CA PHE A 103 5.92 16.47 -20.13
C PHE A 103 6.39 15.95 -21.51
N SER A 104 6.23 16.75 -22.55
CA SER A 104 6.70 16.45 -23.91
C SER A 104 8.19 16.09 -23.99
N ARG A 105 9.01 16.61 -23.07
CA ARG A 105 10.47 16.41 -23.01
C ARG A 105 10.88 15.16 -22.22
N LEU A 106 9.91 14.42 -21.65
CA LEU A 106 10.13 13.12 -21.01
C LEU A 106 9.84 11.93 -21.93
N LEU A 107 9.36 12.20 -23.14
CA LEU A 107 9.03 11.19 -24.14
C LEU A 107 10.22 10.96 -25.06
N SER A 108 10.49 9.71 -25.39
CA SER A 108 11.49 9.33 -26.38
C SER A 108 11.03 9.61 -27.81
N SER A 109 11.95 9.47 -28.77
CA SER A 109 11.67 9.68 -30.20
C SER A 109 10.69 8.68 -30.82
N ASP A 110 10.45 7.54 -30.16
CA ASP A 110 9.42 6.54 -30.49
C ASP A 110 8.09 6.75 -29.73
N ASN A 111 7.91 7.90 -29.07
CA ASN A 111 6.76 8.21 -28.21
C ASN A 111 6.57 7.15 -27.10
N THR A 112 7.63 6.94 -26.30
CA THR A 112 7.61 6.10 -25.10
C THR A 112 7.94 6.95 -23.86
N LEU A 113 7.09 6.88 -22.83
CA LEU A 113 7.37 7.42 -21.50
C LEU A 113 8.11 6.37 -20.65
N SER A 114 9.29 6.71 -20.13
CA SER A 114 10.06 5.82 -19.25
C SER A 114 10.41 6.49 -17.92
N PHE A 115 10.16 5.78 -16.80
CA PHE A 115 10.52 6.25 -15.47
C PHE A 115 10.84 5.09 -14.51
N ASP A 116 11.76 5.34 -13.58
CA ASP A 116 12.00 4.48 -12.43
C ASP A 116 11.21 5.02 -11.23
N PHE A 117 10.45 4.13 -10.59
CA PHE A 117 9.77 4.37 -9.32
C PHE A 117 10.51 3.61 -8.23
N GLU A 118 10.94 4.31 -7.18
CA GLU A 118 11.80 3.76 -6.14
C GLU A 118 11.17 4.01 -4.77
N ILE A 119 10.87 2.92 -4.05
CA ILE A 119 10.28 2.97 -2.71
C ILE A 119 11.34 2.47 -1.73
N VAL A 120 11.83 3.36 -0.87
CA VAL A 120 12.82 3.04 0.17
C VAL A 120 12.09 2.89 1.49
N ASN A 121 12.25 1.75 2.17
CA ASN A 121 11.78 1.61 3.54
C ASN A 121 12.75 2.33 4.49
N THR A 122 12.27 3.39 5.12
CA THR A 122 13.01 4.21 6.10
C THR A 122 12.68 3.82 7.55
N GLY A 123 11.72 2.91 7.76
CA GLY A 123 11.28 2.45 9.07
C GLY A 123 12.06 1.25 9.61
N THR A 124 11.95 1.02 10.92
CA THR A 124 12.57 -0.14 11.59
C THR A 124 11.84 -1.46 11.34
N PHE A 125 10.59 -1.42 10.86
CA PHE A 125 9.90 -2.60 10.36
C PHE A 125 10.37 -2.89 8.93
N GLY A 126 11.15 -3.97 8.75
CA GLY A 126 11.68 -4.38 7.44
C GLY A 126 10.63 -4.96 6.49
N ILE A 127 9.71 -4.14 5.97
CA ILE A 127 8.61 -4.55 5.07
C ILE A 127 9.13 -5.24 3.79
N PHE A 128 10.27 -4.79 3.24
CA PHE A 128 10.90 -5.40 2.06
C PHE A 128 11.87 -6.53 2.44
N ASN A 129 11.47 -7.37 3.39
CA ASN A 129 12.14 -8.64 3.67
C ASN A 129 11.63 -9.70 2.66
N ASP A 130 12.53 -10.49 2.07
CA ASP A 130 12.21 -11.61 1.18
C ASP A 130 11.10 -12.54 1.71
N GLY A 131 11.02 -12.73 3.04
CA GLY A 131 10.02 -13.58 3.70
C GLY A 131 8.63 -12.93 3.89
N TYR A 132 8.44 -11.68 3.46
CA TYR A 132 7.16 -10.96 3.48
C TYR A 132 6.62 -10.61 2.10
N LEU A 133 7.44 -10.66 1.05
CA LEU A 133 7.09 -10.22 -0.29
C LEU A 133 6.52 -11.36 -1.12
N GLU A 134 5.40 -11.12 -1.81
CA GLU A 134 4.86 -12.08 -2.77
C GLU A 134 5.79 -12.21 -4.00
N LYS A 135 5.96 -13.44 -4.49
CA LYS A 135 6.74 -13.76 -5.68
C LYS A 135 5.86 -14.48 -6.73
N SER A 136 6.15 -14.26 -8.00
CA SER A 136 5.53 -14.95 -9.14
C SER A 136 6.18 -16.33 -9.37
N GLU A 137 5.59 -17.13 -10.26
CA GLU A 137 6.09 -18.49 -10.57
C GLU A 137 7.51 -18.51 -11.15
N ASP A 138 7.95 -17.41 -11.78
CA ASP A 138 9.33 -17.21 -12.26
C ASP A 138 10.33 -16.77 -11.17
N GLY A 139 9.86 -16.61 -9.92
CA GLY A 139 10.65 -16.17 -8.78
C GLY A 139 10.89 -14.66 -8.69
N THR A 140 10.37 -13.86 -9.63
CA THR A 140 10.40 -12.40 -9.53
C THR A 140 9.35 -11.88 -8.55
N TYR A 141 9.38 -10.59 -8.23
CA TYR A 141 8.51 -9.99 -7.21
C TYR A 141 7.17 -9.53 -7.79
N ASN A 142 6.07 -9.82 -7.09
CA ASN A 142 4.70 -9.45 -7.49
C ASN A 142 4.45 -7.93 -7.33
N ALA A 143 5.05 -7.14 -8.23
CA ALA A 143 4.62 -5.79 -8.52
C ALA A 143 3.54 -5.84 -9.61
N PHE A 144 2.34 -5.35 -9.28
CA PHE A 144 1.29 -5.08 -10.25
C PHE A 144 1.13 -3.57 -10.42
N TYR A 145 0.55 -3.13 -11.52
CA TYR A 145 0.31 -1.73 -11.79
C TYR A 145 -0.95 -1.58 -12.62
N SER A 146 -1.68 -0.51 -12.34
CA SER A 146 -2.86 -0.09 -13.07
C SER A 146 -2.75 1.39 -13.36
N PHE A 147 -3.17 1.80 -14.54
CA PHE A 147 -3.33 3.20 -14.89
C PHE A 147 -4.70 3.41 -15.50
N ASP A 148 -5.21 4.63 -15.39
CA ASP A 148 -6.43 5.02 -16.07
C ASP A 148 -6.19 5.04 -17.59
N LYS A 149 -7.02 4.32 -18.33
CA LYS A 149 -6.84 4.09 -19.77
C LYS A 149 -7.49 5.18 -20.62
N GLU A 150 -8.20 6.13 -20.01
CA GLU A 150 -8.81 7.24 -20.74
C GLU A 150 -7.73 8.12 -21.41
N GLY A 151 -7.71 8.12 -22.74
CA GLY A 151 -6.74 8.82 -23.59
C GLY A 151 -5.47 8.03 -23.95
N PHE A 152 -5.36 6.74 -23.61
CA PHE A 152 -4.32 5.88 -24.19
C PHE A 152 -4.75 5.28 -25.53
N SER A 153 -3.82 5.21 -26.48
CA SER A 153 -3.96 4.41 -27.71
C SER A 153 -4.33 2.95 -27.39
N SER A 154 -5.19 2.33 -28.20
CA SER A 154 -5.64 0.93 -27.98
C SER A 154 -4.53 -0.12 -28.17
N ASN A 155 -3.39 0.31 -28.70
CA ASN A 155 -2.16 -0.43 -28.91
C ASN A 155 -0.97 0.15 -28.11
N PHE A 156 -1.21 0.77 -26.95
CA PHE A 156 -0.15 1.02 -25.98
C PHE A 156 0.55 -0.30 -25.61
N THR A 157 1.83 -0.23 -25.24
CA THR A 157 2.50 -1.36 -24.57
C THR A 157 3.12 -0.89 -23.27
N SER A 158 3.04 -1.73 -22.22
CA SER A 158 3.63 -1.40 -20.92
C SER A 158 4.38 -2.60 -20.37
N SER A 159 5.60 -2.37 -19.90
CA SER A 159 6.44 -3.39 -19.26
C SER A 159 6.97 -2.90 -17.92
N VAL A 160 7.06 -3.84 -16.97
CA VAL A 160 7.42 -3.56 -15.58
C VAL A 160 8.39 -4.60 -15.07
N LYS A 161 9.42 -4.13 -14.36
CA LYS A 161 10.43 -4.97 -13.71
C LYS A 161 10.67 -4.42 -12.31
N CYS A 162 10.26 -5.16 -11.29
CA CYS A 162 10.52 -4.84 -9.89
C CYS A 162 11.77 -5.60 -9.40
N ASN A 163 12.71 -4.86 -8.82
CA ASN A 163 13.88 -5.40 -8.16
C ASN A 163 13.86 -4.95 -6.69
N ILE A 164 14.08 -5.90 -5.76
CA ILE A 164 14.13 -5.63 -4.32
C ILE A 164 15.56 -5.88 -3.84
N SER A 165 16.18 -4.87 -3.22
CA SER A 165 17.47 -5.03 -2.55
C SER A 165 17.61 -4.01 -1.43
N ASN A 166 18.32 -4.36 -0.34
CA ASN A 166 18.68 -3.42 0.73
C ASN A 166 17.53 -2.52 1.23
N GLN A 167 16.36 -3.13 1.53
CA GLN A 167 15.14 -2.41 1.95
C GLN A 167 14.66 -1.33 0.95
N THR A 168 14.94 -1.51 -0.34
CA THR A 168 14.49 -0.65 -1.44
C THR A 168 13.83 -1.49 -2.52
N ALA A 169 12.68 -1.03 -3.01
CA ALA A 169 11.97 -1.58 -4.16
C ALA A 169 12.09 -0.62 -5.35
N THR A 170 12.86 -1.00 -6.36
CA THR A 170 13.02 -0.21 -7.59
C THR A 170 12.24 -0.88 -8.72
N THR A 171 11.32 -0.14 -9.33
CA THR A 171 10.43 -0.61 -10.38
C THR A 171 10.57 0.27 -11.61
N ARG A 172 11.08 -0.28 -12.71
CA ARG A 172 11.13 0.43 -13.99
C ARG A 172 9.81 0.28 -14.73
N PHE A 173 9.27 1.41 -15.19
CA PHE A 173 8.14 1.50 -16.09
C PHE A 173 8.62 2.02 -17.45
N ALA A 174 8.20 1.33 -18.51
CA ALA A 174 8.23 1.85 -19.87
C ALA A 174 6.83 1.69 -20.46
N ILE A 175 6.23 2.79 -20.90
CA ILE A 175 4.90 2.85 -21.51
C ILE A 175 5.09 3.41 -22.91
N GLY A 176 5.05 2.54 -23.91
CA GLY A 176 5.33 2.87 -25.31
C GLY A 176 4.07 3.08 -26.14
N ASN A 177 4.22 3.88 -27.20
CA ASN A 177 3.14 4.36 -28.06
C ASN A 177 2.12 5.21 -27.27
N THR A 178 2.61 6.30 -26.67
CA THR A 178 1.84 7.26 -25.86
C THR A 178 0.98 8.24 -26.67
N ASP A 179 0.56 7.84 -27.87
CA ASP A 179 -0.43 8.55 -28.67
C ASP A 179 -1.73 8.73 -27.86
N GLY A 180 -2.24 9.97 -27.82
CA GLY A 180 -3.41 10.38 -27.04
C GLY A 180 -3.11 10.94 -25.64
N LEU A 181 -1.92 10.71 -25.05
CA LEU A 181 -1.67 11.08 -23.64
C LEU A 181 -1.85 12.58 -23.33
N PHE A 182 -1.53 13.45 -24.28
CA PHE A 182 -1.70 14.90 -24.14
C PHE A 182 -3.17 15.31 -24.04
N GLU A 183 -4.11 14.48 -24.51
CA GLU A 183 -5.55 14.75 -24.49
C GLU A 183 -6.19 14.44 -23.13
N SER A 184 -5.66 13.49 -22.36
CA SER A 184 -6.12 13.19 -20.99
C SER A 184 -5.88 14.35 -20.02
N GLY A 185 -4.83 15.15 -20.24
CA GLY A 185 -4.31 16.19 -19.33
C GLY A 185 -3.72 15.67 -18.01
N ARG A 186 -4.30 14.61 -17.43
CA ARG A 186 -3.79 13.89 -16.26
C ARG A 186 -4.07 12.39 -16.40
N ILE A 187 -3.09 11.57 -16.07
CA ILE A 187 -3.24 10.11 -15.92
C ILE A 187 -3.19 9.78 -14.42
N TYR A 188 -4.14 8.98 -13.94
CA TYR A 188 -4.00 8.34 -12.63
C TYR A 188 -3.23 7.02 -12.78
N PHE A 189 -2.15 6.86 -12.02
CA PHE A 189 -1.27 5.71 -12.02
C PHE A 189 -1.20 5.12 -10.61
N LYS A 190 -1.25 3.79 -10.47
CA LYS A 190 -1.27 3.12 -9.17
C LYS A 190 -0.48 1.82 -9.21
N ILE A 191 0.62 1.80 -8.45
CA ILE A 191 1.50 0.65 -8.29
C ILE A 191 1.03 -0.15 -7.09
N ARG A 192 1.04 -1.48 -7.18
CA ARG A 192 0.70 -2.43 -6.10
C ARG A 192 1.94 -3.28 -5.82
N LEU A 193 2.39 -3.31 -4.57
CA LEU A 193 3.29 -4.36 -4.08
C LEU A 193 2.50 -5.35 -3.22
N GLY A 194 2.57 -6.64 -3.56
CA GLY A 194 1.95 -7.72 -2.82
C GLY A 194 2.84 -8.29 -1.72
N PHE A 195 2.25 -8.56 -0.56
CA PHE A 195 2.91 -9.11 0.61
C PHE A 195 2.15 -10.32 1.16
N SER A 196 2.87 -11.34 1.63
CA SER A 196 2.33 -12.53 2.28
C SER A 196 3.11 -12.81 3.56
N PHE A 197 2.39 -12.90 4.69
CA PHE A 197 2.98 -12.88 6.02
C PHE A 197 2.79 -14.22 6.74
N SER A 198 3.88 -14.97 6.87
CA SER A 198 3.95 -16.15 7.73
C SER A 198 4.02 -15.78 9.23
N ASP A 199 3.45 -16.62 10.09
CA ASP A 199 3.41 -16.46 11.56
C ASP A 199 2.98 -15.05 12.04
N TYR A 200 2.01 -14.44 11.35
CA TYR A 200 1.69 -13.02 11.44
C TYR A 200 1.58 -12.48 12.89
N GLU A 201 0.72 -13.08 13.73
CA GLU A 201 0.47 -12.67 15.12
C GLU A 201 1.75 -12.64 15.99
N ARG A 202 2.68 -13.55 15.73
CA ARG A 202 3.91 -13.75 16.52
C ARG A 202 5.10 -12.97 15.98
N ASN A 203 5.29 -13.00 14.66
CA ASN A 203 6.53 -12.58 14.01
C ASN A 203 6.41 -11.26 13.25
N VAL A 204 5.19 -10.77 12.98
CA VAL A 204 4.91 -9.58 12.16
C VAL A 204 4.21 -8.51 12.98
N TYR A 205 3.02 -8.82 13.53
CA TYR A 205 2.20 -7.85 14.26
C TYR A 205 2.94 -7.09 15.38
N PRO A 206 3.74 -7.74 16.26
CA PRO A 206 4.39 -7.03 17.37
C PRO A 206 5.45 -6.04 16.90
N LYS A 207 6.00 -6.22 15.69
CA LYS A 207 6.96 -5.30 15.07
C LYS A 207 6.22 -4.19 14.32
N LEU A 208 5.23 -4.56 13.51
CA LEU A 208 4.43 -3.63 12.70
C LEU A 208 3.65 -2.64 13.57
N SER A 209 3.03 -3.10 14.65
CA SER A 209 2.30 -2.23 15.60
C SER A 209 3.22 -1.33 16.45
N ALA A 210 4.47 -1.72 16.67
CA ALA A 210 5.43 -0.94 17.46
C ALA A 210 6.28 0.04 16.63
N SER A 211 6.58 -0.30 15.37
CA SER A 211 7.42 0.50 14.46
C SER A 211 6.64 1.24 13.38
N GLY A 212 5.38 0.84 13.10
CA GLY A 212 4.63 1.31 11.94
C GLY A 212 5.25 0.90 10.60
N LEU A 213 4.88 1.65 9.56
CA LEU A 213 5.55 1.66 8.25
C LEU A 213 6.07 3.09 8.03
N SER A 214 7.27 3.22 7.47
CA SER A 214 7.82 4.50 7.03
C SER A 214 8.51 4.28 5.68
N LEU A 215 8.03 4.96 4.65
CA LEU A 215 8.45 4.78 3.27
C LEU A 215 8.80 6.13 2.66
N SER A 216 9.94 6.22 1.98
CA SER A 216 10.24 7.30 1.03
C SER A 216 9.94 6.83 -0.39
N ILE A 217 9.53 7.75 -1.26
CA ILE A 217 9.12 7.46 -2.63
C ILE A 217 9.81 8.47 -3.55
N ASN A 218 10.61 7.97 -4.49
CA ASN A 218 11.29 8.75 -5.49
C ASN A 218 10.80 8.36 -6.89
N VAL A 219 10.52 9.34 -7.75
CA VAL A 219 10.29 9.13 -9.19
C VAL A 219 11.44 9.74 -9.96
N LYS A 220 12.02 8.98 -10.89
CA LYS A 220 13.17 9.39 -11.70
C LYS A 220 12.81 9.16 -13.16
N ALA A 221 12.64 10.23 -13.93
CA ALA A 221 12.48 10.11 -15.38
C ALA A 221 13.73 9.45 -15.97
N VAL A 222 13.55 8.46 -16.84
CA VAL A 222 14.64 7.82 -17.58
C VAL A 222 14.78 8.59 -18.88
N ALA A 223 15.91 9.28 -19.06
CA ALA A 223 16.20 10.00 -20.29
C ALA A 223 16.25 9.04 -21.50
N ALA A 224 15.76 9.52 -22.64
CA ALA A 224 15.81 8.85 -23.94
C ALA A 224 17.21 8.96 -24.60
#